data_AF-A0A0P0A8H8-F1
#
_entry.id   AF-A0A0P0A8H8-F1
#
_cell.length_a   1.000
_cell.length_b   1.000
_cell.length_c   1.000
_cell.angle_alpha   90.00
_cell.angle_beta   90.00
_cell.angle_gamma   90.00
#
_symmetry.space_group_name_H-M   'P 1'
#
loop_
_entity.id
_entity.type
_entity.pdbx_description
1 polymer ?
#
loop_
_entity_poly.entity_id
_entity_poly.type
_entity_poly.pdbx_seq_one_letter_code
_entity_poly.pdbx_strand_id
1 'polypeptide(L)'
;MTRFEYKSIPAPKKGEKARGVKGSDARMAQAMTTALNDMGAQGWDYLRADTLPMEERSGIRSKTIHYYTVLVFRREIEATFEATDAPVEAASSQTDAPVLDAVDETDTSETDQTTRTSRRDLTATRDH
;
A
#
# COMPACT_ATOMS: atom_id res chain seq x y z
N MET A 1 -10.64 -13.04 -11.51
CA MET A 1 -10.99 -12.35 -10.24
C MET A 1 -10.86 -10.87 -10.47
N THR A 2 -11.87 -10.08 -10.08
CA THR A 2 -11.81 -8.62 -10.13
C THR A 2 -10.74 -8.11 -9.16
N ARG A 3 -9.88 -7.20 -9.64
CA ARG A 3 -8.87 -6.52 -8.81
C ARG A 3 -9.39 -5.12 -8.47
N PHE A 4 -9.07 -4.64 -7.28
CA PHE A 4 -9.48 -3.33 -6.81
C PHE A 4 -8.28 -2.53 -6.35
N GLU A 5 -8.30 -1.23 -6.66
CA GLU A 5 -7.46 -0.23 -6.01
C GLU A 5 -8.27 0.37 -4.86
N TYR A 6 -7.61 0.72 -3.76
CA TYR A 6 -8.22 1.35 -2.60
C TYR A 6 -7.58 2.70 -2.32
N LYS A 7 -8.40 3.66 -1.90
CA LYS A 7 -7.96 4.98 -1.48
C LYS A 7 -8.66 5.36 -0.19
N SER A 8 -7.91 5.94 0.75
CA SER A 8 -8.47 6.55 1.95
C SER A 8 -8.20 8.04 1.96
N ILE A 9 -9.18 8.83 2.38
CA ILE A 9 -9.05 10.27 2.59
C ILE A 9 -9.59 10.64 3.97
N PRO A 10 -9.07 11.69 4.63
CA PRO A 10 -9.66 12.17 5.88
C PRO A 10 -11.11 12.60 5.68
N ALA A 11 -11.99 12.25 6.62
CA ALA A 11 -13.35 12.78 6.62
C ALA A 11 -13.33 14.31 6.87
N PRO A 12 -14.25 15.07 6.27
CA PRO A 12 -14.40 16.49 6.57
C PRO A 12 -14.59 16.74 8.07
N LYS A 13 -13.72 17.56 8.66
CA LYS A 13 -13.78 17.92 10.09
C LYS A 13 -14.66 19.14 10.36
N LYS A 14 -15.00 19.88 9.31
CA LYS A 14 -15.78 21.13 9.38
C LYS A 14 -16.77 21.15 8.23
N GLY A 15 -17.95 21.71 8.50
CA GLY A 15 -18.95 21.92 7.47
C GLY A 15 -18.56 23.02 6.49
N GLU A 16 -18.99 22.86 5.25
CA GLU A 16 -18.74 23.77 4.14
C GLU A 16 -19.91 24.77 3.99
N LYS A 17 -19.61 26.04 3.76
CA LYS A 17 -20.63 27.06 3.49
C LYS A 17 -20.94 27.07 2.00
N ALA A 18 -22.22 26.93 1.65
CA ALA A 18 -22.70 27.12 0.28
C ALA A 18 -24.00 27.92 0.26
N ARG A 19 -24.38 28.43 -0.91
CA ARG A 19 -25.63 29.19 -1.10
C ARG A 19 -26.82 28.30 -0.71
N GLY A 20 -27.68 28.79 0.17
CA GLY A 20 -28.85 28.05 0.65
C GLY A 20 -28.57 27.08 1.81
N VAL A 21 -27.30 26.79 2.15
CA VAL A 21 -26.94 25.89 3.26
C VAL A 21 -26.87 26.66 4.58
N LYS A 22 -27.79 26.36 5.50
CA LYS A 22 -27.90 26.99 6.82
C LYS A 22 -27.84 25.94 7.93
N GLY A 23 -27.19 26.27 9.04
CA GLY A 23 -26.97 25.35 10.17
C GLY A 23 -25.70 24.51 10.07
N SER A 24 -25.22 23.98 11.19
CA SER A 24 -24.02 23.13 11.27
C SER A 24 -24.19 21.84 10.48
N ASP A 25 -25.34 21.20 10.62
CA ASP A 25 -25.58 19.86 10.10
C ASP A 25 -25.67 19.88 8.58
N ALA A 26 -26.36 20.87 8.01
CA ALA A 26 -26.43 21.06 6.58
C ALA A 26 -25.06 21.38 5.97
N ARG A 27 -24.20 22.12 6.68
CA ARG A 27 -22.84 22.39 6.23
C ARG A 27 -21.96 21.14 6.27
N MET A 28 -22.13 20.29 7.29
CA MET A 28 -21.43 19.01 7.36
C MET A 28 -21.88 18.07 6.25
N ALA A 29 -23.19 17.97 6.02
CA ALA A 29 -23.74 17.21 4.91
C ALA A 29 -23.21 17.71 3.57
N GLN A 30 -23.15 19.03 3.36
CA GLN A 30 -22.56 19.61 2.15
C GLN A 30 -21.09 19.20 1.98
N ALA A 31 -20.27 19.34 3.03
CA ALA A 31 -18.86 18.96 2.96
C ALA A 31 -18.66 17.47 2.62
N MET A 32 -19.50 16.60 3.19
CA MET A 32 -19.53 15.18 2.86
C MET A 32 -19.93 14.94 1.41
N THR A 33 -21.01 15.59 0.95
CA THR A 33 -21.49 15.49 -0.44
C THR A 33 -20.42 15.94 -1.43
N THR A 34 -19.73 17.06 -1.16
CA THR A 34 -18.60 17.54 -1.98
C THR A 34 -17.52 16.45 -2.07
N ALA A 35 -17.03 15.94 -0.94
CA ALA A 35 -15.97 14.93 -0.92
C ALA A 35 -16.36 13.63 -1.64
N LEU A 36 -17.60 13.17 -1.47
CA LEU A 36 -18.10 11.96 -2.12
C LEU A 36 -18.23 12.16 -3.64
N ASN A 37 -18.77 13.29 -4.08
CA ASN A 37 -18.92 13.61 -5.49
C ASN A 37 -17.58 13.78 -6.19
N ASP A 38 -16.60 14.42 -5.54
CA ASP A 38 -15.25 14.59 -6.07
C ASP A 38 -14.56 13.24 -6.31
N MET A 39 -14.74 12.28 -5.40
CA MET A 39 -14.23 10.92 -5.56
C MET A 39 -15.01 10.14 -6.61
N GLY A 40 -16.34 10.25 -6.63
CA GLY A 40 -17.19 9.63 -7.66
C GLY A 40 -16.86 10.11 -9.07
N ALA A 41 -16.58 11.41 -9.25
CA ALA A 41 -16.17 11.98 -10.53
C ALA A 41 -14.80 11.44 -11.01
N GLN A 42 -13.96 10.95 -10.10
CA GLN A 42 -12.68 10.30 -10.39
C GLN A 42 -12.82 8.77 -10.57
N GLY A 43 -14.04 8.23 -10.57
CA GLY A 43 -14.31 6.81 -10.72
C GLY A 43 -14.10 5.98 -9.46
N TRP A 44 -14.16 6.59 -8.28
CA TRP A 44 -14.07 5.89 -7.00
C TRP A 44 -15.45 5.61 -6.40
N ASP A 45 -15.66 4.38 -5.96
CA ASP A 45 -16.82 3.93 -5.21
C ASP A 45 -16.59 4.09 -3.71
N TYR A 46 -17.53 4.72 -3.01
CA TYR A 46 -17.51 4.81 -1.56
C TYR A 46 -17.82 3.45 -0.93
N LEU A 47 -16.99 3.05 0.04
CA LEU A 47 -17.20 1.81 0.80
C LEU A 47 -17.71 2.08 2.21
N ARG A 48 -16.98 2.86 2.99
CA ARG A 48 -17.28 3.08 4.42
C ARG A 48 -16.47 4.23 5.01
N ALA A 49 -16.81 4.60 6.24
CA ALA A 49 -16.00 5.43 7.10
C ALA A 49 -15.39 4.58 8.23
N ASP A 50 -14.08 4.70 8.44
CA ASP A 50 -13.35 4.03 9.52
C ASP A 50 -12.80 5.06 10.50
N THR A 51 -12.84 4.77 11.80
CA THR A 51 -12.26 5.65 12.84
C THR A 51 -11.08 4.95 13.50
N LEU A 52 -9.90 5.55 13.37
CA LEU A 52 -8.62 4.96 13.77
C LEU A 52 -7.93 5.83 14.83
N PRO A 53 -7.32 5.23 15.87
CA PRO A 53 -6.46 5.95 16.80
C PRO A 53 -5.11 6.25 16.14
N MET A 54 -4.62 7.47 16.31
CA MET A 54 -3.28 7.90 15.90
C MET A 54 -2.56 8.52 17.10
N GLU A 55 -1.38 8.01 17.40
CA GLU A 55 -0.52 8.56 18.44
C GLU A 55 0.21 9.79 17.91
N GLU A 56 0.03 10.93 18.58
CA GLU A 56 0.80 12.14 18.33
C GLU A 56 1.65 12.47 19.57
N ARG A 57 2.87 12.93 19.31
CA ARG A 57 3.75 13.39 20.39
C ARG A 57 3.19 14.69 20.95
N SER A 58 2.75 14.65 22.20
CA SER A 58 2.30 15.83 22.94
C SER A 58 3.42 16.28 23.88
N GLY A 59 4.17 17.30 23.47
CA GLY A 59 5.24 17.88 24.29
C GLY A 59 6.42 16.95 24.59
N ILE A 60 7.12 17.23 25.69
CA ILE A 60 8.44 16.62 25.98
C ILE A 60 8.31 15.17 26.49
N ARG A 61 7.23 14.83 27.20
CA ARG A 61 7.05 13.51 27.85
C ARG A 61 5.68 12.82 27.67
N SER A 62 4.68 13.42 27.00
CA SER A 62 3.38 12.76 26.81
C SER A 62 3.09 12.37 25.35
N LYS A 63 2.29 11.34 25.19
CA LYS A 63 1.67 10.93 23.92
C LYS A 63 0.17 11.16 24.06
N THR A 64 -0.46 11.69 23.03
CA THR A 64 -1.91 11.84 22.96
C THR A 64 -2.44 10.98 21.82
N ILE A 65 -3.49 10.20 22.09
CA ILE A 65 -4.18 9.42 21.06
C ILE A 65 -5.30 10.29 20.50
N HIS A 66 -5.23 10.61 19.21
CA HIS A 66 -6.26 11.30 18.47
C HIS A 66 -7.00 10.31 17.58
N TYR A 67 -8.33 10.34 17.63
CA TYR A 67 -9.15 9.53 16.73
C TYR A 67 -9.41 10.30 15.43
N TYR A 68 -9.07 9.68 14.31
CA TYR A 68 -9.28 10.20 12.98
C TYR A 68 -10.29 9.33 12.23
N THR A 69 -11.34 9.96 11.70
CA THR A 69 -12.23 9.30 10.76
C THR A 69 -11.71 9.48 9.34
N VAL A 70 -11.61 8.38 8.60
CA VAL A 70 -11.24 8.33 7.19
C VAL A 70 -12.39 7.76 6.37
N LEU A 71 -12.55 8.26 5.15
CA LEU A 71 -13.47 7.72 4.15
C LEU A 71 -12.68 6.79 3.24
N VAL A 72 -13.16 5.55 3.09
CA VAL A 72 -12.53 4.50 2.30
C VAL A 72 -13.29 4.34 1.00
N PHE A 73 -12.55 4.33 -0.11
CA PHE A 73 -13.04 4.17 -1.46
C PHE A 73 -12.34 3.02 -2.15
N ARG A 74 -12.97 2.46 -3.18
CA ARG A 74 -12.35 1.52 -4.11
C ARG A 74 -12.63 1.89 -5.55
N ARG A 75 -11.84 1.36 -6.48
CA ARG A 75 -12.18 1.32 -7.92
C ARG A 75 -11.70 0.01 -8.52
N GLU A 76 -12.41 -0.49 -9.51
CA GLU A 76 -11.96 -1.68 -10.26
C GLU A 76 -10.71 -1.34 -11.08
N ILE A 77 -9.75 -2.26 -11.06
CA ILE A 77 -8.58 -2.20 -11.94
C ILE A 77 -8.82 -3.21 -13.05
N GLU A 78 -8.89 -2.74 -14.29
CA GLU A 78 -8.81 -3.65 -15.43
C GLU A 78 -7.48 -4.39 -15.36
N ALA A 79 -7.53 -5.72 -15.30
CA ALA A 79 -6.34 -6.51 -15.41
C ALA A 79 -5.81 -6.37 -16.84
N THR A 80 -4.91 -5.43 -17.08
CA THR A 80 -4.07 -5.44 -18.28
C THR A 80 -3.19 -6.68 -18.17
N PHE A 81 -3.68 -7.78 -18.73
CA PHE A 81 -2.83 -8.92 -19.03
C PHE A 81 -1.93 -8.48 -20.18
N GLU A 82 -0.77 -7.89 -19.87
CA GLU A 82 0.39 -8.06 -20.73
C GLU A 82 0.82 -9.53 -20.59
N ALA A 83 0.08 -10.42 -21.25
CA ALA A 83 0.60 -11.71 -21.61
C ALA A 83 1.63 -11.49 -22.71
N THR A 84 2.85 -11.08 -22.34
CA THR A 84 4.01 -11.29 -23.19
C THR A 84 4.34 -12.77 -23.11
N ASP A 85 3.50 -13.58 -23.76
CA ASP A 85 3.87 -14.91 -24.19
C ASP A 85 4.60 -14.75 -25.52
N ALA A 86 5.85 -14.28 -25.43
CA ALA A 86 6.79 -14.41 -26.53
C ALA A 86 7.67 -15.62 -26.19
N PRO A 87 7.53 -16.75 -26.91
CA PRO A 87 8.53 -17.80 -26.86
C PRO A 87 9.85 -17.16 -27.32
N VAL A 88 10.84 -17.11 -26.44
CA VAL A 88 12.22 -16.86 -26.87
C VAL A 88 12.69 -18.12 -27.61
N GLU A 89 12.35 -18.16 -28.89
CA GLU A 89 12.86 -19.10 -29.86
C GLU A 89 14.39 -18.96 -29.90
N ALA A 90 15.06 -20.05 -29.57
CA ALA A 90 16.51 -20.16 -29.52
C ALA A 90 17.12 -19.98 -30.92
N ALA A 91 17.53 -18.75 -31.25
CA ALA A 91 18.33 -18.49 -32.43
C ALA A 91 19.78 -18.94 -32.19
N SER A 92 20.07 -20.12 -32.74
CA SER A 92 21.40 -20.72 -32.82
C SER A 92 22.33 -19.84 -33.65
N SER A 93 23.46 -19.38 -33.09
CA SER A 93 24.56 -18.80 -33.87
C SER A 93 25.58 -19.90 -34.15
N GLN A 94 25.73 -20.25 -35.44
CA GLN A 94 26.74 -21.19 -35.91
C GLN A 94 28.10 -20.50 -36.14
N THR A 95 29.15 -21.16 -35.64
CA THR A 95 30.47 -21.43 -36.27
C THR A 95 31.37 -20.25 -36.67
N ASP A 96 32.56 -20.13 -36.06
CA ASP A 96 33.78 -20.83 -36.53
C ASP A 96 34.92 -20.71 -35.49
N ALA A 97 35.71 -21.79 -35.35
CA ALA A 97 36.88 -21.87 -34.47
C ALA A 97 38.16 -21.79 -35.31
N PRO A 98 39.34 -21.51 -34.72
CA PRO A 98 40.14 -22.66 -34.29
C PRO A 98 40.93 -22.46 -32.99
N VAL A 99 41.58 -23.56 -32.63
CA VAL A 99 41.93 -24.10 -31.31
C VAL A 99 43.37 -23.76 -30.89
N LEU A 100 43.65 -23.99 -29.59
CA LEU A 100 44.94 -24.31 -28.91
C LEU A 100 45.62 -23.08 -28.27
N ASP A 101 46.04 -23.07 -27.00
CA ASP A 101 46.33 -24.17 -26.07
C ASP A 101 46.47 -23.64 -24.62
N ALA A 102 46.40 -24.58 -23.68
CA ALA A 102 47.06 -24.63 -22.37
C ALA A 102 46.39 -23.99 -21.10
N VAL A 103 45.94 -24.91 -20.23
CA VAL A 103 46.16 -25.08 -18.76
C VAL A 103 45.86 -23.89 -17.82
N ASP A 104 45.33 -24.00 -16.61
CA ASP A 104 45.41 -25.04 -15.57
C ASP A 104 44.41 -24.73 -14.43
N GLU A 105 43.98 -25.80 -13.77
CA GLU A 105 43.59 -25.99 -12.36
C GLU A 105 42.82 -24.96 -11.48
N THR A 106 41.76 -25.52 -10.87
CA THR A 106 41.30 -25.40 -9.46
C THR A 106 40.97 -24.02 -8.88
N ASP A 107 39.78 -23.84 -8.30
CA ASP A 107 39.56 -24.19 -6.89
C ASP A 107 38.08 -24.08 -6.48
N THR A 108 37.73 -24.96 -5.57
CA THR A 108 36.47 -25.13 -4.86
C THR A 108 36.28 -23.97 -3.88
N SER A 109 35.05 -23.47 -3.71
CA SER A 109 34.59 -22.96 -2.40
C SER A 109 33.08 -22.84 -2.36
N GLU A 110 32.53 -23.82 -1.66
CA GLU A 110 31.20 -23.96 -1.10
C GLU A 110 30.99 -22.98 0.08
N THR A 111 29.72 -22.84 0.49
CA THR A 111 29.26 -22.50 1.87
C THR A 111 28.73 -21.08 2.11
N ASP A 112 27.40 -20.98 1.97
CA ASP A 112 26.42 -20.82 3.05
C ASP A 112 26.65 -19.78 4.18
N GLN A 113 25.61 -18.97 4.41
CA GLN A 113 24.99 -18.59 5.71
C GLN A 113 24.16 -17.31 5.52
N THR A 114 22.83 -17.36 5.60
CA THR A 114 22.00 -17.41 6.82
C THR A 114 22.38 -16.37 7.87
N THR A 115 21.51 -15.37 8.10
CA THR A 115 21.13 -14.99 9.48
C THR A 115 19.74 -14.32 9.48
N ARG A 116 18.76 -15.15 9.82
CA ARG A 116 17.42 -14.79 10.28
C ARG A 116 17.50 -14.67 11.80
N THR A 117 17.43 -13.47 12.37
CA THR A 117 17.33 -13.28 13.82
C THR A 117 16.03 -12.56 14.15
N SER A 118 14.98 -13.35 14.39
CA SER A 118 13.70 -12.90 14.91
C SER A 118 13.54 -13.36 16.35
N ARG A 119 13.54 -12.35 17.24
CA ARG A 119 12.64 -12.18 18.40
C ARG A 119 12.70 -13.25 19.51
N ARG A 120 13.39 -12.88 20.60
CA ARG A 120 13.19 -13.46 21.93
C ARG A 120 11.87 -12.98 22.54
N ASP A 121 11.13 -13.96 23.02
CA ASP A 121 10.31 -14.07 24.23
C ASP A 121 10.18 -12.85 25.15
N LEU A 122 8.97 -12.66 25.69
CA LEU A 122 8.69 -12.87 27.12
C LEU A 122 7.23 -12.47 27.42
N THR A 123 6.37 -13.48 27.52
CA THR A 123 5.02 -13.37 28.09
C THR A 123 5.10 -13.32 29.61
N ALA A 124 4.42 -12.33 30.19
CA ALA A 124 4.20 -12.15 31.62
C ALA A 124 3.12 -13.12 32.16
N THR A 125 3.39 -13.68 33.33
CA THR A 125 2.44 -14.34 34.26
C THR A 125 2.74 -13.66 35.60
N ARG A 126 1.94 -12.73 36.11
CA ARG A 126 0.63 -12.81 36.80
C ARG A 126 0.83 -12.52 38.30
N ASP A 127 -0.04 -11.62 38.77
CA ASP A 127 -0.19 -10.99 40.08
C ASP A 127 -0.01 -11.85 41.34
N HIS A 128 0.50 -11.18 42.38
CA HIS A 128 -0.10 -11.18 43.72
C HIS A 128 -0.04 -9.79 44.33
#